data_AF-A0A6J0PKQ9-F1
#
_entry.id   AF-A0A6J0PKQ9-F1
#
_cell.length_a   1.000
_cell.length_b   1.000
_cell.length_c   1.000
_cell.angle_alpha   90.00
_cell.angle_beta   90.00
_cell.angle_gamma   90.00
#
_symmetry.space_group_name_H-M   'P 1'
#
loop_
_entity.id
_entity.type
_entity.pdbx_description
1 polymer ?
#
loop_
_entity_poly.entity_id
_entity_poly.type
_entity_poly.pdbx_seq_one_letter_code
_entity_poly.pdbx_strand_id
1 'polypeptide(L)'
;MLKTVDRRVKPGLSSYDDDPQEAANSLIPLLEEAEGVIPEELQPTTPIRLGATAGLRILGEEKSEKILKAVRDLFQTNSSLEYKSEWVTVLEGYQEGSYLWVAMNYLLGNLGNKYSDTVGVVDLGGGSVQMAYALSKEAAANAPNISIGNNPYVTKQLLNETNYYLYAYSYLHYGLFAARAEILEAVDGPYSYCVLGGYAGSYKYSGKVYNASASPSGSSYSKCRVEAIKALKINEICTYQDCTFGGVWSGGGGDGQKNLYVASSFYYTAAEVGFIDSETPNALVRPSDFKKAAKIACKSSLEEANVTYPNVTEDNLPYICMDLVYEYTLLVDGFGLKPTQEITLVTKVEYGDSYVNAAWPLGSAIEVVSSQSPQSPALKSFRRLWIQ
;
A
#
# COMPACT_ATOMS: atom_id res chain seq x y z
N MET A 1 3.72 -17.93 -19.89
CA MET A 1 4.37 -17.68 -18.59
C MET A 1 4.37 -16.18 -18.35
N LEU A 2 3.83 -15.71 -17.23
CA LEU A 2 3.87 -14.30 -16.86
C LEU A 2 5.30 -13.95 -16.46
N LYS A 3 5.90 -12.93 -17.07
CA LYS A 3 7.18 -12.35 -16.65
C LYS A 3 6.96 -10.87 -16.43
N THR A 4 7.43 -10.34 -15.32
CA THR A 4 7.34 -8.90 -15.01
C THR A 4 8.74 -8.29 -14.97
N VAL A 5 8.88 -7.08 -15.51
CA VAL A 5 10.08 -6.26 -15.34
C VAL A 5 9.74 -5.13 -14.36
N ASP A 6 10.48 -5.03 -13.26
CA ASP A 6 10.34 -3.98 -12.25
C ASP A 6 11.56 -3.04 -12.32
N ARG A 7 11.27 -1.75 -12.45
CA ARG A 7 12.22 -0.64 -12.45
C ARG A 7 11.62 0.52 -11.68
N ARG A 8 12.47 1.24 -10.96
CA ARG A 8 12.06 2.37 -10.11
C ARG A 8 13.01 3.53 -10.31
N VAL A 9 12.45 4.73 -10.33
CA VAL A 9 13.19 6.00 -10.25
C VAL A 9 12.84 6.71 -8.94
N LYS A 10 13.75 7.57 -8.49
CA LYS A 10 13.54 8.48 -7.35
C LYS A 10 14.02 9.87 -7.74
N PRO A 11 13.38 10.96 -7.23
CA PRO A 11 12.19 10.95 -6.38
C PRO A 11 10.89 10.61 -7.15
N GLY A 12 9.78 10.47 -6.43
CA GLY A 12 8.47 10.23 -7.05
C GLY A 12 7.85 11.52 -7.62
N LEU A 13 6.79 11.38 -8.43
CA LEU A 13 6.12 12.50 -9.11
C LEU A 13 5.73 13.67 -8.18
N SER A 14 5.32 13.37 -6.94
CA SER A 14 4.90 14.39 -5.98
C SER A 14 6.03 15.30 -5.48
N SER A 15 7.29 14.96 -5.74
CA SER A 15 8.45 15.80 -5.40
C SER A 15 8.72 16.91 -6.42
N TYR A 16 8.01 16.89 -7.54
CA TYR A 16 8.07 17.88 -8.61
C TYR A 16 6.80 18.74 -8.63
N ASP A 17 6.26 19.06 -7.45
CA ASP A 17 4.95 19.70 -7.29
C ASP A 17 4.87 21.12 -7.87
N ASP A 18 6.03 21.74 -8.10
CA ASP A 18 6.18 23.04 -8.76
C ASP A 18 6.75 22.94 -10.20
N ASP A 19 7.08 21.73 -10.69
CA ASP A 19 7.57 21.49 -12.06
C ASP A 19 6.94 20.24 -12.71
N PRO A 20 5.71 20.37 -13.25
CA PRO A 20 5.00 19.26 -13.89
C PRO A 20 5.72 18.62 -15.07
N GLN A 21 6.49 19.40 -15.84
CA GLN A 21 7.20 18.87 -17.00
C GLN A 21 8.34 17.97 -16.54
N GLU A 22 9.07 18.36 -15.51
CA GLU A 22 10.15 17.52 -15.00
C GLU A 22 9.64 16.29 -14.25
N ALA A 23 8.45 16.38 -13.64
CA ALA A 23 7.73 15.21 -13.16
C ALA A 23 7.52 14.18 -14.29
N ALA A 24 7.05 14.61 -15.46
CA ALA A 24 6.85 13.73 -16.61
C ALA A 24 8.19 13.18 -17.14
N ASN A 25 9.19 14.04 -17.35
CA ASN A 25 10.50 13.63 -17.87
C ASN A 25 11.18 12.59 -16.97
N SER A 26 10.94 12.62 -15.65
CA SER A 26 11.44 11.60 -14.72
C SER A 26 11.02 10.17 -15.09
N LEU A 27 9.94 10.01 -15.87
CA LEU A 27 9.42 8.71 -16.32
C LEU A 27 10.07 8.21 -17.61
N ILE A 28 10.81 9.04 -18.36
CA ILE A 28 11.40 8.67 -19.66
C ILE A 28 12.25 7.39 -19.55
N PRO A 29 13.17 7.24 -18.57
CA PRO A 29 13.96 6.02 -18.47
C PRO A 29 13.14 4.75 -18.24
N LEU A 30 11.97 4.86 -17.57
CA LEU A 30 11.07 3.74 -17.35
C LEU A 30 10.28 3.39 -18.62
N LEU A 31 9.88 4.42 -19.38
CA LEU A 31 9.18 4.26 -20.64
C LEU A 31 10.07 3.59 -21.69
N GLU A 32 11.32 4.06 -21.84
CA GLU A 32 12.29 3.50 -22.77
C GLU A 32 12.61 2.02 -22.47
N GLU A 33 12.78 1.66 -21.19
CA GLU A 33 12.97 0.26 -20.79
C GLU A 33 11.73 -0.58 -21.11
N ALA A 34 10.53 -0.08 -20.80
CA ALA A 34 9.29 -0.80 -21.08
C ALA A 34 9.13 -1.11 -22.57
N GLU A 35 9.36 -0.12 -23.43
CA GLU A 35 9.32 -0.29 -24.89
C GLU A 35 10.43 -1.22 -25.39
N GLY A 36 11.63 -1.14 -24.82
CA GLY A 36 12.75 -2.03 -25.16
C GLY A 36 12.49 -3.51 -24.82
N VAL A 37 11.63 -3.81 -23.85
CA VAL A 37 11.23 -5.18 -23.48
C VAL A 37 10.08 -5.71 -24.35
N ILE A 38 9.24 -4.82 -24.90
CA ILE A 38 8.07 -5.19 -25.69
C ILE A 38 8.46 -5.29 -27.18
N PRO A 39 8.25 -6.44 -27.86
CA PRO A 39 8.49 -6.55 -29.30
C PRO A 39 7.78 -5.45 -30.09
N GLU A 40 8.48 -4.83 -31.06
CA GLU A 40 7.97 -3.68 -31.82
C GLU A 40 6.58 -3.93 -32.43
N GLU A 41 6.30 -5.15 -32.88
CA GLU A 41 5.02 -5.54 -33.46
C GLU A 41 3.85 -5.58 -32.44
N LEU A 42 4.15 -5.69 -31.15
CA LEU A 42 3.17 -5.73 -30.07
C LEU A 42 2.94 -4.35 -29.43
N GLN A 43 3.89 -3.42 -29.57
CA GLN A 43 3.84 -2.09 -28.93
C GLN A 43 2.51 -1.36 -29.22
N PRO A 44 2.01 -1.25 -30.47
CA PRO A 44 0.77 -0.50 -30.77
C PRO A 44 -0.50 -1.07 -30.14
N THR A 45 -0.45 -2.29 -29.60
CA THR A 45 -1.58 -2.98 -28.95
C THR A 45 -1.32 -3.29 -27.48
N THR A 46 -0.22 -2.78 -26.92
CA THR A 46 0.16 -2.98 -25.53
C THR A 46 -0.24 -1.75 -24.71
N PRO A 47 -1.20 -1.86 -23.78
CA PRO A 47 -1.65 -0.72 -22.97
C PRO A 47 -0.55 -0.15 -22.07
N ILE A 48 -0.42 1.18 -22.05
CA ILE A 48 0.30 1.91 -21.00
C ILE A 48 -0.69 2.58 -20.04
N ARG A 49 -0.51 2.35 -18.72
CA ARG A 49 -1.26 3.02 -17.67
C ARG A 49 -0.32 3.64 -16.65
N LEU A 50 -0.75 4.76 -16.08
CA LEU A 50 -0.13 5.33 -14.89
C LEU A 50 -1.19 5.57 -13.82
N GLY A 51 -0.98 4.94 -12.67
CA GLY A 51 -1.78 5.15 -11.47
C GLY A 51 -0.96 5.88 -10.41
N ALA A 52 -1.28 7.15 -10.15
CA ALA A 52 -0.66 7.91 -9.07
C ALA A 52 -1.39 7.65 -7.74
N THR A 53 -0.68 7.45 -6.64
CA THR A 53 -1.28 7.04 -5.35
C THR A 53 -1.37 8.22 -4.36
N ALA A 54 -1.27 7.96 -3.05
CA ALA A 54 -1.44 8.96 -1.98
C ALA A 54 -0.54 10.19 -2.13
N GLY A 55 0.68 10.04 -2.63
CA GLY A 55 1.62 11.16 -2.78
C GLY A 55 1.07 12.29 -3.65
N LEU A 56 0.41 11.97 -4.76
CA LEU A 56 -0.24 12.98 -5.60
C LEU A 56 -1.55 13.47 -4.97
N ARG A 57 -2.37 12.57 -4.40
CA ARG A 57 -3.62 12.93 -3.68
C ARG A 57 -3.40 14.07 -2.67
N ILE A 58 -2.27 14.04 -1.96
CA ILE A 58 -1.91 15.02 -0.93
C ILE A 58 -1.58 16.41 -1.51
N LEU A 59 -1.09 16.51 -2.75
CA LEU A 59 -0.78 17.80 -3.38
C LEU A 59 -2.01 18.65 -3.71
N GLY A 60 -3.20 18.03 -3.69
CA GLY A 60 -4.45 18.63 -4.13
C GLY A 60 -4.69 18.47 -5.63
N GLU A 61 -5.94 18.68 -6.02
CA GLU A 61 -6.46 18.41 -7.37
C GLU A 61 -5.71 19.20 -8.46
N GLU A 62 -5.49 20.51 -8.26
CA GLU A 62 -4.88 21.38 -9.26
C GLU A 62 -3.44 20.96 -9.60
N LYS A 63 -2.59 20.75 -8.58
CA LYS A 63 -1.19 20.36 -8.77
C LYS A 63 -1.10 18.94 -9.36
N SER A 64 -1.93 18.02 -8.86
CA SER A 64 -2.00 16.65 -9.37
C SER A 64 -2.36 16.63 -10.85
N GLU A 65 -3.38 17.37 -11.26
CA GLU A 65 -3.86 17.36 -12.64
C GLU A 65 -2.87 18.01 -13.60
N LYS A 66 -2.11 19.04 -13.17
CA LYS A 66 -1.01 19.60 -13.97
C LYS A 66 0.08 18.56 -14.25
N ILE A 67 0.49 17.81 -13.23
CA ILE A 67 1.46 16.72 -13.38
C ILE A 67 0.92 15.61 -14.29
N LEU A 68 -0.31 15.14 -14.05
CA LEU A 68 -0.91 14.10 -14.87
C LEU A 68 -1.10 14.53 -16.32
N LYS A 69 -1.44 15.80 -16.56
CA LYS A 69 -1.49 16.34 -17.93
C LYS A 69 -0.12 16.27 -18.61
N ALA A 70 0.97 16.63 -17.93
CA ALA A 70 2.32 16.52 -18.50
C ALA A 70 2.71 15.06 -18.80
N VAL A 71 2.31 14.12 -17.94
CA VAL A 71 2.48 12.67 -18.18
C VAL A 71 1.68 12.20 -19.39
N ARG A 72 0.41 12.64 -19.52
CA ARG A 72 -0.44 12.35 -20.67
C ARG A 72 0.16 12.86 -21.97
N ASP A 73 0.67 14.09 -21.96
CA ASP A 73 1.38 14.68 -23.09
C ASP A 73 2.61 13.83 -23.45
N LEU A 74 3.44 13.44 -22.48
CA LEU A 74 4.60 12.55 -22.69
C LEU A 74 4.20 11.21 -23.31
N PHE A 75 3.22 10.49 -22.75
CA PHE A 75 2.81 9.19 -23.27
C PHE A 75 2.24 9.30 -24.69
N GLN A 76 1.52 10.39 -24.99
CA GLN A 76 0.96 10.60 -26.31
C GLN A 76 2.02 10.94 -27.37
N THR A 77 3.08 11.66 -27.01
CA THR A 77 4.07 12.14 -27.99
C THR A 77 5.32 11.27 -28.09
N ASN A 78 5.69 10.56 -27.02
CA ASN A 78 6.97 9.87 -26.90
C ASN A 78 6.84 8.35 -26.75
N SER A 79 5.64 7.78 -26.83
CA SER A 79 5.46 6.33 -26.75
C SER A 79 4.80 5.73 -27.99
N SER A 80 5.19 4.50 -28.32
CA SER A 80 4.55 3.65 -29.32
C SER A 80 3.45 2.74 -28.74
N LEU A 81 3.25 2.77 -27.43
CA LEU A 81 2.29 1.94 -26.70
C LEU A 81 0.84 2.40 -26.88
N GLU A 82 -0.12 1.50 -26.70
CA GLU A 82 -1.55 1.85 -26.71
C GLU A 82 -1.84 2.76 -25.52
N TYR A 83 -2.27 4.00 -25.81
CA TYR A 83 -2.54 5.01 -24.82
C TYR A 83 -4.00 5.47 -24.86
N LYS A 84 -4.56 5.74 -23.67
CA LYS A 84 -5.81 6.46 -23.49
C LYS A 84 -5.68 7.43 -22.32
N SER A 85 -6.30 8.61 -22.44
CA SER A 85 -6.20 9.68 -21.44
C SER A 85 -6.67 9.22 -20.06
N GLU A 86 -7.75 8.43 -20.02
CA GLU A 86 -8.33 7.84 -18.81
C GLU A 86 -7.43 6.80 -18.11
N TRP A 87 -6.36 6.36 -18.76
CA TRP A 87 -5.39 5.42 -18.17
C TRP A 87 -4.28 6.10 -17.37
N VAL A 88 -4.23 7.43 -17.41
CA VAL A 88 -3.34 8.26 -16.58
C VAL A 88 -4.20 9.00 -15.57
N THR A 89 -4.24 8.48 -14.35
CA THR A 89 -5.15 8.98 -13.30
C THR A 89 -4.51 8.91 -11.92
N VAL A 90 -5.06 9.70 -10.99
CA VAL A 90 -4.88 9.43 -9.56
C VAL A 90 -5.77 8.24 -9.22
N LEU A 91 -5.19 7.20 -8.64
CA LEU A 91 -5.95 6.07 -8.12
C LEU A 91 -6.74 6.52 -6.90
N GLU A 92 -8.05 6.28 -6.96
CA GLU A 92 -8.89 6.33 -5.77
C GLU A 92 -8.41 5.25 -4.81
N GLY A 93 -8.49 5.53 -3.51
CA GLY A 93 -7.86 4.67 -2.52
C GLY A 93 -8.38 3.22 -2.52
N TYR A 94 -9.66 3.02 -2.83
CA TYR A 94 -10.23 1.67 -2.97
C TYR A 94 -9.69 0.94 -4.22
N GLN A 95 -9.30 1.65 -5.27
CA GLN A 95 -8.75 1.05 -6.48
C GLN A 95 -7.40 0.39 -6.17
N GLU A 96 -6.51 1.10 -5.46
CA GLU A 96 -5.20 0.58 -5.06
C GLU A 96 -5.32 -0.73 -4.27
N GLY A 97 -6.19 -0.75 -3.25
CA GLY A 97 -6.45 -1.96 -2.47
C GLY A 97 -7.12 -3.08 -3.26
N SER A 98 -8.09 -2.75 -4.12
CA SER A 98 -8.79 -3.75 -4.93
C SER A 98 -7.90 -4.37 -6.00
N TYR A 99 -7.04 -3.59 -6.65
CA TYR A 99 -6.08 -4.12 -7.60
C TYR A 99 -5.04 -5.02 -6.93
N LEU A 100 -4.56 -4.68 -5.72
CA LEU A 100 -3.70 -5.60 -4.96
C LEU A 100 -4.44 -6.89 -4.63
N TRP A 101 -5.72 -6.80 -4.22
CA TRP A 101 -6.54 -7.99 -3.94
C TRP A 101 -6.68 -8.89 -5.17
N VAL A 102 -6.94 -8.30 -6.34
CA VAL A 102 -7.01 -9.02 -7.63
C VAL A 102 -5.66 -9.67 -7.96
N ALA A 103 -4.56 -8.92 -7.84
CA ALA A 103 -3.21 -9.43 -8.11
C ALA A 103 -2.89 -10.64 -7.23
N MET A 104 -3.11 -10.53 -5.92
CA MET A 104 -2.81 -11.61 -4.98
C MET A 104 -3.67 -12.84 -5.23
N ASN A 105 -4.99 -12.69 -5.40
CA ASN A 105 -5.86 -13.82 -5.64
C ASN A 105 -5.68 -14.42 -7.05
N TYR A 106 -5.19 -13.65 -8.02
CA TYR A 106 -4.76 -14.19 -9.31
C TYR A 106 -3.50 -15.04 -9.16
N LEU A 107 -2.45 -14.50 -8.53
CA LEU A 107 -1.17 -15.18 -8.37
C LEU A 107 -1.29 -16.45 -7.52
N LEU A 108 -2.19 -16.45 -6.53
CA LEU A 108 -2.45 -17.60 -5.68
C LEU A 108 -3.47 -18.60 -6.28
N GLY A 109 -4.03 -18.33 -7.46
CA GLY A 109 -5.01 -19.22 -8.10
C GLY A 109 -6.38 -19.27 -7.41
N ASN A 110 -6.75 -18.22 -6.68
CA ASN A 110 -7.99 -18.15 -5.91
C ASN A 110 -9.18 -17.54 -6.69
N LEU A 111 -8.92 -16.82 -7.79
CA LEU A 111 -9.99 -16.23 -8.60
C LEU A 111 -10.84 -17.32 -9.27
N GLY A 112 -12.16 -17.22 -9.14
CA GLY A 112 -13.13 -18.23 -9.57
C GLY A 112 -13.63 -19.13 -8.42
N ASN A 113 -12.96 -19.11 -7.25
CA ASN A 113 -13.37 -19.85 -6.07
C ASN A 113 -14.38 -19.03 -5.22
N LYS A 114 -14.91 -19.63 -4.15
CA LYS A 114 -15.81 -18.90 -3.22
C LYS A 114 -15.03 -17.77 -2.53
N TYR A 115 -15.73 -16.71 -2.12
CA TYR A 115 -15.10 -15.60 -1.39
C TYR A 115 -14.35 -16.07 -0.13
N SER A 116 -14.81 -17.14 0.52
CA SER A 116 -14.18 -17.77 1.69
C SER A 116 -12.80 -18.38 1.42
N ASP A 117 -12.51 -18.68 0.15
CA ASP A 117 -11.26 -19.31 -0.29
C ASP A 117 -10.25 -18.26 -0.78
N THR A 118 -10.66 -17.00 -0.84
CA THR A 118 -9.80 -15.88 -1.20
C THR A 118 -8.96 -15.40 -0.02
N VAL A 119 -7.93 -14.62 -0.30
CA VAL A 119 -7.15 -13.93 0.72
C VAL A 119 -7.54 -12.46 0.78
N GLY A 120 -7.51 -11.88 1.97
CA GLY A 120 -7.55 -10.43 2.16
C GLY A 120 -6.15 -9.84 2.07
N VAL A 121 -6.08 -8.55 1.76
CA VAL A 121 -4.81 -7.82 1.61
C VAL A 121 -4.78 -6.57 2.46
N VAL A 122 -3.60 -6.27 3.00
CA VAL A 122 -3.29 -4.99 3.65
C VAL A 122 -2.03 -4.44 2.99
N ASP A 123 -2.08 -3.20 2.52
CA ASP A 123 -0.93 -2.55 1.89
C ASP A 123 -0.54 -1.32 2.68
N LEU A 124 0.63 -1.32 3.32
CA LEU A 124 1.14 -0.14 4.04
C LEU A 124 2.11 0.61 3.13
N GLY A 125 1.55 1.52 2.33
CA GLY A 125 2.32 2.45 1.52
C GLY A 125 2.93 3.59 2.35
N GLY A 126 3.57 4.54 1.68
CA GLY A 126 4.18 5.70 2.36
C GLY A 126 3.15 6.74 2.83
N GLY A 127 2.09 6.99 2.05
CA GLY A 127 1.09 8.04 2.33
C GLY A 127 -0.28 7.54 2.80
N SER A 128 -0.59 6.26 2.58
CA SER A 128 -1.85 5.64 3.00
C SER A 128 -1.64 4.16 3.30
N VAL A 129 -2.59 3.58 4.05
CA VAL A 129 -2.76 2.13 4.17
C VAL A 129 -4.07 1.70 3.52
N GLN A 130 -4.07 0.56 2.86
CA GLN A 130 -5.26 -0.06 2.27
C GLN A 130 -5.62 -1.35 2.99
N MET A 131 -6.92 -1.64 3.07
CA MET A 131 -7.47 -2.95 3.42
C MET A 131 -8.45 -3.36 2.33
N ALA A 132 -8.33 -4.57 1.80
CA ALA A 132 -9.29 -5.11 0.86
C ALA A 132 -9.52 -6.62 1.05
N TYR A 133 -10.78 -7.05 1.04
CA TYR A 133 -11.16 -8.45 1.16
C TYR A 133 -12.59 -8.70 0.66
N ALA A 134 -12.87 -9.91 0.20
CA ALA A 134 -14.19 -10.26 -0.32
C ALA A 134 -15.18 -10.56 0.81
N LEU A 135 -16.40 -10.06 0.64
CA LEU A 135 -17.53 -10.24 1.55
C LEU A 135 -18.49 -11.32 1.05
N SER A 136 -19.29 -11.86 1.96
CA SER A 136 -20.50 -12.59 1.57
C SER A 136 -21.50 -11.64 0.91
N LYS A 137 -22.43 -12.19 0.14
CA LYS A 137 -23.48 -11.41 -0.50
C LYS A 137 -24.37 -10.70 0.53
N GLU A 138 -24.62 -11.34 1.67
CA GLU A 138 -25.42 -10.81 2.78
C GLU A 138 -24.72 -9.64 3.45
N ALA A 139 -23.41 -9.77 3.74
CA ALA A 139 -22.63 -8.68 4.32
C ALA A 139 -22.55 -7.48 3.36
N ALA A 140 -22.36 -7.72 2.07
CA ALA A 140 -22.37 -6.67 1.05
C ALA A 140 -23.73 -5.97 0.92
N ALA A 141 -24.84 -6.70 1.04
CA ALA A 141 -26.19 -6.13 1.00
C ALA A 141 -26.49 -5.24 2.22
N ASN A 142 -25.85 -5.51 3.36
CA ASN A 142 -25.95 -4.73 4.59
C ASN A 142 -24.88 -3.63 4.70
N ALA A 143 -24.05 -3.43 3.67
CA ALA A 143 -23.03 -2.41 3.68
C ALA A 143 -23.66 -1.00 3.78
N PRO A 144 -23.03 -0.06 4.50
CA PRO A 144 -23.52 1.31 4.56
C PRO A 144 -23.63 1.96 3.18
N ASN A 145 -24.79 2.54 2.89
CA ASN A 145 -25.05 3.32 1.67
C ASN A 145 -24.44 4.72 1.76
N ILE A 146 -23.13 4.82 1.97
CA ILE A 146 -22.43 6.10 1.95
C ILE A 146 -21.28 6.02 0.95
N SER A 147 -21.33 6.88 -0.05
CA SER A 147 -20.21 7.22 -0.91
C SER A 147 -19.42 8.35 -0.26
N ILE A 148 -18.44 8.01 0.59
CA ILE A 148 -17.53 9.03 1.13
C ILE A 148 -16.69 9.54 -0.05
N GLY A 149 -16.96 10.76 -0.51
CA GLY A 149 -16.28 11.35 -1.66
C GLY A 149 -16.45 10.56 -2.96
N ASN A 150 -17.66 10.05 -3.23
CA ASN A 150 -17.99 9.19 -4.38
C ASN A 150 -17.41 7.76 -4.36
N ASN A 151 -16.70 7.36 -3.30
CA ASN A 151 -16.10 6.03 -3.21
C ASN A 151 -16.98 5.07 -2.39
N PRO A 152 -17.52 3.99 -2.99
CA PRO A 152 -18.27 2.99 -2.24
C PRO A 152 -17.31 2.13 -1.40
N TYR A 153 -17.74 1.74 -0.19
CA TYR A 153 -16.99 0.76 0.62
C TYR A 153 -16.90 -0.61 -0.06
N VAL A 154 -17.92 -0.97 -0.84
CA VAL A 154 -18.04 -2.27 -1.49
C VAL A 154 -18.24 -2.10 -2.98
N THR A 155 -17.39 -2.75 -3.77
CA THR A 155 -17.53 -2.83 -5.23
C THR A 155 -17.90 -4.25 -5.65
N LYS A 156 -18.71 -4.38 -6.70
CA LYS A 156 -19.00 -5.69 -7.30
C LYS A 156 -18.10 -5.90 -8.50
N GLN A 157 -17.34 -6.99 -8.52
CA GLN A 157 -16.44 -7.33 -9.62
C GLN A 157 -16.75 -8.73 -10.16
N LEU A 158 -16.72 -8.89 -11.49
CA LEU A 158 -16.83 -10.19 -12.15
C LEU A 158 -15.43 -10.64 -12.56
N LEU A 159 -14.89 -11.65 -11.88
CA LEU A 159 -13.54 -12.16 -12.08
C LEU A 159 -13.60 -13.68 -12.22
N ASN A 160 -13.05 -14.20 -13.32
CA ASN A 160 -13.10 -15.63 -13.65
C ASN A 160 -14.50 -16.24 -13.48
N GLU A 161 -15.49 -15.62 -14.13
CA GLU A 161 -16.93 -16.00 -14.10
C GLU A 161 -17.61 -15.92 -12.73
N THR A 162 -16.91 -15.46 -11.69
CA THR A 162 -17.43 -15.34 -10.32
C THR A 162 -17.65 -13.90 -9.93
N ASN A 163 -18.80 -13.63 -9.30
CA ASN A 163 -19.10 -12.30 -8.74
C ASN A 163 -18.51 -12.19 -7.33
N TYR A 164 -17.57 -11.27 -7.15
CA TYR A 164 -17.06 -10.88 -5.84
C TYR A 164 -17.66 -9.55 -5.39
N TYR A 165 -17.96 -9.46 -4.10
CA TYR A 165 -18.31 -8.22 -3.43
C TYR A 165 -17.12 -7.81 -2.58
N LEU A 166 -16.34 -6.85 -3.07
CA LEU A 166 -15.04 -6.51 -2.50
C LEU A 166 -15.17 -5.29 -1.60
N TYR A 167 -14.97 -5.49 -0.29
CA TYR A 167 -14.67 -4.38 0.60
C TYR A 167 -13.29 -3.86 0.26
N ALA A 168 -13.15 -2.56 0.06
CA ALA A 168 -11.86 -1.91 -0.13
C ALA A 168 -11.90 -0.49 0.43
N TYR A 169 -10.94 -0.17 1.30
CA TYR A 169 -10.81 1.16 1.87
C TYR A 169 -9.35 1.59 1.96
N SER A 170 -9.11 2.90 1.83
CA SER A 170 -7.79 3.51 1.96
C SER A 170 -7.83 4.61 2.99
N TYR A 171 -6.96 4.47 3.98
CA TYR A 171 -6.79 5.42 5.06
C TYR A 171 -5.66 6.37 4.66
N LEU A 172 -6.02 7.48 4.01
CA LEU A 172 -5.08 8.56 3.69
C LEU A 172 -4.52 9.15 4.99
N HIS A 173 -3.24 9.52 4.97
CA HIS A 173 -2.44 9.98 6.13
C HIS A 173 -1.99 8.86 7.09
N TYR A 174 -2.33 7.61 6.80
CA TYR A 174 -1.96 6.45 7.62
C TYR A 174 -1.07 5.45 6.87
N GLY A 175 -0.29 5.93 5.89
CA GLY A 175 0.89 5.21 5.40
C GLY A 175 2.05 5.35 6.38
N LEU A 176 3.12 4.58 6.24
CA LEU A 176 4.22 4.58 7.23
C LEU A 176 4.78 5.98 7.49
N PHE A 177 5.12 6.73 6.43
CA PHE A 177 5.67 8.08 6.54
C PHE A 177 4.64 9.12 6.99
N ALA A 178 3.42 9.03 6.48
CA ALA A 178 2.34 9.91 6.91
C ALA A 178 1.97 9.70 8.39
N ALA A 179 1.97 8.45 8.86
CA ALA A 179 1.66 8.10 10.23
C ALA A 179 2.68 8.67 11.21
N ARG A 180 3.96 8.78 10.82
CA ARG A 180 4.96 9.50 11.64
C ARG A 180 4.53 10.94 11.88
N ALA A 181 4.06 11.63 10.84
CA ALA A 181 3.55 12.99 10.96
C ALA A 181 2.30 13.06 11.87
N GLU A 182 1.34 12.16 11.70
CA GLU A 182 0.14 12.09 12.56
C GLU A 182 0.48 11.80 14.03
N ILE A 183 1.45 10.93 14.29
CA ILE A 183 1.93 10.62 15.63
C ILE A 183 2.59 11.84 16.26
N LEU A 184 3.50 12.50 15.55
CA LEU A 184 4.22 13.69 16.03
C LEU A 184 3.27 14.88 16.25
N GLU A 185 2.24 15.03 15.43
CA GLU A 185 1.19 16.05 15.63
C GLU A 185 0.33 15.77 16.86
N ALA A 186 0.09 14.49 17.18
CA ALA A 186 -0.77 14.09 18.29
C ALA A 186 -0.10 14.21 19.67
N VAL A 187 1.20 14.49 19.74
CA VAL A 187 1.96 14.57 21.00
C VAL A 187 1.51 15.74 21.87
N ASP A 188 1.21 15.47 23.15
CA ASP A 188 0.93 16.49 24.16
C ASP A 188 2.24 16.99 24.80
N GLY A 189 3.03 17.77 24.06
CA GLY A 189 4.26 18.36 24.58
C GLY A 189 5.39 18.52 23.55
N PRO A 190 6.58 18.93 24.01
CA PRO A 190 7.71 19.22 23.12
C PRO A 190 8.50 17.97 22.69
N TYR A 191 8.14 16.77 23.17
CA TYR A 191 8.89 15.54 22.91
C TYR A 191 7.96 14.36 22.65
N SER A 192 8.34 13.50 21.72
CA SER A 192 7.66 12.22 21.47
C SER A 192 8.34 11.08 22.23
N TYR A 193 7.55 10.16 22.76
CA TYR A 193 8.04 8.89 23.30
C TYR A 193 8.26 7.82 22.23
N CYS A 194 7.93 8.10 20.97
CA CYS A 194 8.19 7.22 19.83
C CYS A 194 9.55 7.44 19.16
N VAL A 195 10.19 8.59 19.39
CA VAL A 195 11.50 8.95 18.82
C VAL A 195 12.63 8.42 19.70
N LEU A 196 13.64 7.78 19.10
CA LEU A 196 14.74 7.15 19.84
C LEU A 196 15.53 8.14 20.68
N GLY A 197 15.95 7.71 21.87
CA GLY A 197 16.73 8.53 22.80
C GLY A 197 18.03 9.02 22.16
N GLY A 198 18.34 10.31 22.33
CA GLY A 198 19.51 10.96 21.73
C GLY A 198 19.25 11.65 20.39
N TYR A 199 18.07 11.44 19.77
CA TYR A 199 17.68 12.22 18.59
C TYR A 199 16.94 13.50 18.98
N ALA A 200 17.37 14.62 18.41
CA ALA A 200 16.70 15.91 18.49
C ALA A 200 16.73 16.55 17.11
N GLY A 201 15.56 16.62 16.46
CA GLY A 201 15.48 17.08 15.09
C GLY A 201 14.07 17.39 14.66
N SER A 202 13.84 17.26 13.36
CA SER A 202 12.56 17.55 12.74
C SER A 202 12.23 16.53 11.68
N TYR A 203 10.95 16.23 11.53
CA TYR A 203 10.43 15.40 10.48
C TYR A 203 9.71 16.28 9.47
N LYS A 204 10.08 16.20 8.19
CA LYS A 204 9.39 16.94 7.12
C LYS A 204 8.50 15.99 6.34
N TYR A 205 7.21 16.29 6.28
CA TYR A 205 6.25 15.51 5.50
C TYR A 205 5.27 16.46 4.81
N SER A 206 5.07 16.27 3.50
CA SER A 206 4.15 17.07 2.69
C SER A 206 4.30 18.59 2.87
N GLY A 207 5.55 19.07 2.88
CA GLY A 207 5.86 20.50 3.05
C GLY A 207 5.72 21.05 4.48
N LYS A 208 5.13 20.31 5.42
CA LYS A 208 5.06 20.67 6.85
C LYS A 208 6.25 20.08 7.60
N VAL A 209 6.72 20.83 8.60
CA VAL A 209 7.81 20.42 9.51
C VAL A 209 7.22 20.12 10.88
N TYR A 210 7.54 18.95 11.41
CA TYR A 210 7.09 18.43 12.70
C TYR A 210 8.30 18.34 13.62
N ASN A 211 8.14 18.71 14.89
CA ASN A 211 9.19 18.52 15.88
C ASN A 211 9.35 17.02 16.16
N ALA A 212 10.54 16.48 15.93
CA ALA A 212 10.86 15.07 16.12
C ALA A 212 11.99 14.96 17.15
N SER A 213 11.69 15.32 18.39
CA SER A 213 12.67 15.27 19.49
C SER A 213 12.27 14.21 20.51
N ALA A 214 13.25 13.39 20.92
CA ALA A 214 13.05 12.37 21.92
C ALA A 214 12.79 12.97 23.31
N SER A 215 12.00 12.28 24.12
CA SER A 215 11.89 12.59 25.55
C SER A 215 13.26 12.51 26.25
N PRO A 216 13.52 13.29 27.31
CA PRO A 216 14.75 13.15 28.11
C PRO A 216 14.97 11.74 28.67
N SER A 217 13.90 10.95 28.86
CA SER A 217 13.98 9.55 29.27
C SER A 217 14.17 8.57 28.10
N GLY A 218 14.33 9.06 26.87
CA GLY A 218 14.30 8.28 25.64
C GLY A 218 12.90 7.80 25.25
N SER A 219 12.85 6.97 24.20
CA SER A 219 11.63 6.33 23.73
C SER A 219 11.04 5.37 24.75
N SER A 220 9.75 5.05 24.61
CA SER A 220 9.07 4.09 25.46
C SER A 220 7.92 3.42 24.73
N TYR A 221 7.94 2.08 24.62
CA TYR A 221 6.90 1.32 23.94
C TYR A 221 5.48 1.67 24.43
N SER A 222 5.26 1.70 25.75
CA SER A 222 3.91 1.91 26.29
C SER A 222 3.41 3.33 26.05
N LYS A 223 4.26 4.34 26.19
CA LYS A 223 3.89 5.74 25.95
C LYS A 223 3.77 6.04 24.46
N CYS A 224 4.68 5.53 23.63
CA CYS A 224 4.58 5.61 22.18
C CYS A 224 3.28 4.98 21.66
N ARG A 225 2.87 3.84 22.22
CA ARG A 225 1.59 3.22 21.84
C ARG A 225 0.39 4.10 22.17
N VAL A 226 0.44 4.90 23.24
CA VAL A 226 -0.61 5.90 23.53
C VAL A 226 -0.64 6.97 22.45
N GLU A 227 0.51 7.49 22.03
CA GLU A 227 0.62 8.46 20.91
C GLU A 227 0.07 7.85 19.61
N ALA A 228 0.43 6.62 19.27
CA ALA A 228 -0.07 5.91 18.08
C ALA A 228 -1.59 5.66 18.12
N ILE A 229 -2.15 5.27 19.26
CA ILE A 229 -3.61 5.09 19.44
C ILE A 229 -4.35 6.41 19.25
N LYS A 230 -3.79 7.51 19.78
CA LYS A 230 -4.35 8.85 19.62
C LYS A 230 -4.32 9.29 18.16
N ALA A 231 -3.19 9.10 17.48
CA ALA A 231 -3.02 9.41 16.06
C ALA A 231 -4.01 8.62 15.18
N LEU A 232 -4.19 7.32 15.45
CA LEU A 232 -5.18 6.48 14.75
C LEU A 232 -6.63 6.89 15.03
N LYS A 233 -6.92 7.67 16.07
CA LYS A 233 -8.30 8.01 16.47
C LYS A 233 -9.15 6.75 16.69
N ILE A 234 -8.61 5.77 17.42
CA ILE A 234 -9.31 4.51 17.75
C ILE A 234 -10.64 4.77 18.48
N ASN A 235 -10.72 5.85 19.27
CA ASN A 235 -11.89 6.20 20.06
C ASN A 235 -12.87 7.13 19.32
N GLU A 236 -12.67 7.39 18.03
CA GLU A 236 -13.62 8.14 17.22
C GLU A 236 -15.00 7.46 17.23
N ILE A 237 -16.08 8.24 17.21
CA ILE A 237 -17.44 7.71 17.27
C ILE A 237 -17.69 6.79 16.07
N CYS A 238 -18.04 5.53 16.34
CA CYS A 238 -18.50 4.60 15.31
C CYS A 238 -20.00 4.75 15.10
N THR A 239 -20.41 5.09 13.87
CA THR A 239 -21.81 5.20 13.47
C THR A 239 -22.34 3.96 12.75
N TYR A 240 -21.50 2.93 12.62
CA TYR A 240 -21.83 1.64 12.02
C TYR A 240 -21.83 0.53 13.07
N GLN A 241 -22.15 -0.71 12.67
CA GLN A 241 -22.12 -1.86 13.58
C GLN A 241 -20.72 -2.06 14.18
N ASP A 242 -19.70 -2.04 13.33
CA ASP A 242 -18.30 -2.17 13.71
C ASP A 242 -17.44 -1.22 12.87
N CYS A 243 -16.50 -0.54 13.52
CA CYS A 243 -15.54 0.33 12.88
C CYS A 243 -14.12 -0.15 13.15
N THR A 244 -13.22 0.32 12.30
CA THR A 244 -11.77 0.23 12.51
C THR A 244 -11.33 1.42 13.37
N PHE A 245 -10.84 2.47 12.73
CA PHE A 245 -10.40 3.70 13.36
C PHE A 245 -10.87 4.92 12.57
N GLY A 246 -10.92 6.09 13.20
CA GLY A 246 -11.44 7.30 12.55
C GLY A 246 -12.91 7.18 12.11
N GLY A 247 -13.71 6.33 12.76
CA GLY A 247 -15.13 6.13 12.44
C GLY A 247 -15.40 5.37 11.14
N VAL A 248 -14.39 4.73 10.55
CA VAL A 248 -14.49 4.01 9.27
C VAL A 248 -15.07 2.61 9.47
N TRP A 249 -16.11 2.26 8.70
CA TRP A 249 -16.73 0.93 8.73
C TRP A 249 -15.69 -0.16 8.42
N SER A 250 -15.67 -1.22 9.22
CA SER A 250 -14.66 -2.29 9.12
C SER A 250 -14.87 -3.26 7.95
N GLY A 251 -16.05 -3.24 7.33
CA GLY A 251 -16.50 -4.24 6.35
C GLY A 251 -17.14 -5.48 6.96
N GLY A 252 -17.19 -5.58 8.31
CA GLY A 252 -17.82 -6.69 9.04
C GLY A 252 -17.00 -7.98 9.14
N GLY A 253 -15.82 -8.03 8.51
CA GLY A 253 -14.90 -9.17 8.57
C GLY A 253 -15.42 -10.43 7.88
N GLY A 254 -15.18 -11.58 8.49
CA GLY A 254 -15.60 -12.89 7.97
C GLY A 254 -14.50 -13.63 7.20
N ASP A 255 -14.88 -14.69 6.49
CA ASP A 255 -13.93 -15.66 5.94
C ASP A 255 -12.94 -15.07 4.94
N GLY A 256 -13.37 -14.09 4.12
CA GLY A 256 -12.48 -13.42 3.16
C GLY A 256 -11.37 -12.58 3.81
N GLN A 257 -11.50 -12.24 5.11
CA GLN A 257 -10.48 -11.52 5.88
C GLN A 257 -9.61 -12.47 6.73
N LYS A 258 -9.92 -13.77 6.77
CA LYS A 258 -9.27 -14.71 7.70
C LYS A 258 -7.79 -14.92 7.37
N ASN A 259 -7.49 -15.05 6.08
CA ASN A 259 -6.13 -15.24 5.57
C ASN A 259 -5.65 -13.91 4.98
N LEU A 260 -4.70 -13.25 5.64
CA LEU A 260 -4.23 -11.93 5.24
C LEU A 260 -2.82 -11.98 4.67
N TYR A 261 -2.66 -11.34 3.51
CA TYR A 261 -1.37 -10.99 2.93
C TYR A 261 -1.11 -9.50 3.18
N VAL A 262 -0.01 -9.20 3.85
CA VAL A 262 0.31 -7.87 4.35
C VAL A 262 1.59 -7.40 3.68
N ALA A 263 1.48 -6.35 2.87
CA ALA A 263 2.50 -5.97 1.89
C ALA A 263 3.23 -4.67 2.25
N SER A 264 4.23 -4.34 1.42
CA SER A 264 4.98 -3.09 1.45
C SER A 264 5.69 -2.86 2.79
N SER A 265 5.43 -1.73 3.47
CA SER A 265 6.23 -1.31 4.64
C SER A 265 6.23 -2.36 5.76
N PHE A 266 5.15 -3.11 5.96
CA PHE A 266 5.14 -4.20 6.93
C PHE A 266 6.22 -5.26 6.66
N TYR A 267 6.43 -5.62 5.39
CA TYR A 267 7.50 -6.54 5.01
C TYR A 267 8.87 -5.87 5.17
N TYR A 268 9.02 -4.63 4.69
CA TYR A 268 10.31 -3.92 4.71
C TYR A 268 10.79 -3.67 6.15
N THR A 269 9.96 -3.11 7.02
CA THR A 269 10.29 -2.88 8.43
C THR A 269 10.70 -4.18 9.12
N ALA A 270 9.96 -5.26 8.89
CA ALA A 270 10.25 -6.57 9.47
C ALA A 270 11.62 -7.13 9.05
N ALA A 271 11.97 -6.97 7.77
CA ALA A 271 13.24 -7.39 7.21
C ALA A 271 14.40 -6.51 7.70
N GLU A 272 14.20 -5.20 7.75
CA GLU A 272 15.19 -4.22 8.23
C GLU A 272 15.57 -4.45 9.69
N VAL A 273 14.63 -4.84 10.54
CA VAL A 273 14.89 -5.16 11.96
C VAL A 273 15.22 -6.64 12.21
N GLY A 274 15.23 -7.45 11.16
CA GLY A 274 15.76 -8.80 11.17
C GLY A 274 14.91 -9.87 11.87
N PHE A 275 13.59 -9.66 12.03
CA PHE A 275 12.72 -10.76 12.51
C PHE A 275 12.12 -11.61 11.38
N ILE A 276 12.38 -11.25 10.12
CA ILE A 276 12.20 -12.11 8.94
C ILE A 276 13.48 -12.12 8.10
N ASP A 277 13.61 -13.11 7.22
CA ASP A 277 14.70 -13.20 6.25
C ASP A 277 14.39 -12.30 5.04
N SER A 278 15.25 -11.29 4.80
CA SER A 278 15.10 -10.33 3.70
C SER A 278 15.19 -10.96 2.31
N GLU A 279 15.81 -12.15 2.20
CA GLU A 279 15.97 -12.87 0.94
C GLU A 279 14.72 -13.67 0.56
N THR A 280 13.77 -13.85 1.48
CA THR A 280 12.57 -14.63 1.24
C THR A 280 11.43 -13.76 0.69
N PRO A 281 10.73 -14.16 -0.37
CA PRO A 281 9.69 -13.31 -0.99
C PRO A 281 8.47 -13.06 -0.08
N ASN A 282 8.30 -13.87 0.95
CA ASN A 282 7.23 -13.79 1.94
C ASN A 282 7.63 -14.49 3.25
N ALA A 283 6.96 -14.15 4.35
CA ALA A 283 7.18 -14.73 5.67
C ALA A 283 5.88 -14.83 6.47
N LEU A 284 5.65 -15.97 7.14
CA LEU A 284 4.53 -16.14 8.06
C LEU A 284 4.90 -15.58 9.45
N VAL A 285 4.16 -14.59 9.91
CA VAL A 285 4.40 -13.90 11.19
C VAL A 285 3.10 -13.68 11.95
N ARG A 286 3.21 -13.09 13.14
CA ARG A 286 2.05 -12.62 13.93
C ARG A 286 2.21 -11.14 14.27
N PRO A 287 1.13 -10.37 14.46
CA PRO A 287 1.24 -8.99 14.95
C PRO A 287 2.07 -8.88 16.25
N SER A 288 2.04 -9.91 17.10
CA SER A 288 2.87 -9.95 18.31
C SER A 288 4.39 -9.93 18.07
N ASP A 289 4.86 -10.26 16.86
CA ASP A 289 6.29 -10.21 16.52
C ASP A 289 6.74 -8.75 16.31
N PHE A 290 5.95 -7.92 15.64
CA PHE A 290 6.13 -6.46 15.61
C PHE A 290 6.18 -5.86 17.02
N LYS A 291 5.29 -6.30 17.92
CA LYS A 291 5.32 -5.87 19.34
C LYS A 291 6.61 -6.26 20.05
N LYS A 292 7.14 -7.46 19.82
CA LYS A 292 8.41 -7.90 20.43
C LYS A 292 9.56 -7.04 19.93
N ALA A 293 9.65 -6.82 18.62
CA ALA A 293 10.64 -5.94 18.00
C ALA A 293 10.51 -4.51 18.54
N ALA A 294 9.31 -3.96 18.61
CA ALA A 294 9.03 -2.62 19.14
C ALA A 294 9.53 -2.45 20.58
N LYS A 295 9.33 -3.46 21.44
CA LYS A 295 9.81 -3.43 22.83
C LYS A 295 11.33 -3.41 22.96
N ILE A 296 12.05 -3.91 21.96
CA ILE A 296 13.51 -3.87 21.90
C ILE A 296 13.95 -2.51 21.35
N ALA A 297 13.44 -2.14 20.18
CA ALA A 297 13.75 -0.87 19.52
C ALA A 297 13.50 0.34 20.45
N CYS A 298 12.34 0.40 21.10
CA CYS A 298 11.97 1.52 21.97
C CYS A 298 12.78 1.62 23.27
N LYS A 299 13.67 0.66 23.59
CA LYS A 299 14.61 0.76 24.71
C LYS A 299 15.98 1.26 24.29
N SER A 300 16.26 1.32 22.99
CA SER A 300 17.57 1.65 22.46
C SER A 300 17.76 3.16 22.36
N SER A 301 18.98 3.62 22.55
CA SER A 301 19.39 4.94 22.05
C SER A 301 19.56 4.93 20.53
N LEU A 302 19.68 6.11 19.92
CA LEU A 302 20.00 6.23 18.49
C LEU A 302 21.34 5.54 18.15
N GLU A 303 22.35 5.69 19.02
CA GLU A 303 23.68 5.07 18.84
C GLU A 303 23.61 3.54 18.90
N GLU A 304 22.87 2.99 19.87
CA GLU A 304 22.66 1.54 20.00
C GLU A 304 21.86 0.98 18.82
N ALA A 305 20.82 1.70 18.39
CA ALA A 305 20.00 1.32 17.25
C ALA A 305 20.82 1.30 15.95
N ASN A 306 21.78 2.22 15.77
CA ASN A 306 22.65 2.26 14.59
C ASN A 306 23.49 0.99 14.44
N VAL A 307 23.91 0.39 15.57
CA VAL A 307 24.64 -0.87 15.59
C VAL A 307 23.69 -2.07 15.42
N THR A 308 22.51 -2.00 16.05
CA THR A 308 21.55 -3.11 16.10
C THR A 308 20.79 -3.30 14.79
N TYR A 309 20.52 -2.22 14.07
CA TYR A 309 19.70 -2.19 12.86
C TYR A 309 20.48 -1.61 11.66
N PRO A 310 21.56 -2.28 11.21
CA PRO A 310 22.44 -1.76 10.17
C PRO A 310 21.75 -1.63 8.79
N ASN A 311 20.61 -2.28 8.61
CA ASN A 311 19.83 -2.24 7.37
C ASN A 311 18.82 -1.08 7.35
N VAL A 312 18.57 -0.42 8.49
CA VAL A 312 17.70 0.76 8.56
C VAL A 312 18.51 1.98 8.15
N THR A 313 18.02 2.76 7.19
CA THR A 313 18.71 3.97 6.72
C THR A 313 18.79 5.03 7.83
N GLU A 314 19.84 5.86 7.82
CA GLU A 314 20.07 6.92 8.81
C GLU A 314 18.84 7.84 9.03
N ASP A 315 18.16 8.24 7.94
CA ASP A 315 16.96 9.09 8.00
C ASP A 315 15.74 8.41 8.66
N ASN A 316 15.70 7.07 8.69
CA ASN A 316 14.60 6.29 9.25
C ASN A 316 14.90 5.79 10.66
N LEU A 317 16.18 5.66 11.01
CA LEU A 317 16.63 5.09 12.28
C LEU A 317 16.03 5.77 13.52
N PRO A 318 15.88 7.11 13.60
CA PRO A 318 15.24 7.77 14.74
C PRO A 318 13.79 7.34 15.00
N TYR A 319 13.12 6.80 13.98
CA TYR A 319 11.70 6.47 13.98
C TYR A 319 11.42 4.97 14.08
N ILE A 320 12.44 4.11 14.18
CA ILE A 320 12.21 2.64 14.14
C ILE A 320 11.35 2.13 15.31
N CYS A 321 11.43 2.77 16.49
CA CYS A 321 10.49 2.51 17.59
C CYS A 321 9.05 2.91 17.21
N MET A 322 8.88 4.11 16.63
CA MET A 322 7.60 4.64 16.17
C MET A 322 6.96 3.69 15.16
N ASP A 323 7.71 3.27 14.14
CA ASP A 323 7.23 2.45 13.04
C ASP A 323 6.74 1.08 13.53
N LEU A 324 7.54 0.38 14.33
CA LEU A 324 7.15 -0.93 14.87
C LEU A 324 5.96 -0.85 15.84
N VAL A 325 5.89 0.22 16.64
CA VAL A 325 4.73 0.47 17.51
C VAL A 325 3.49 0.76 16.67
N TYR A 326 3.62 1.59 15.63
CA TYR A 326 2.55 1.96 14.74
C TYR A 326 2.01 0.74 13.99
N GLU A 327 2.86 -0.05 13.34
CA GLU A 327 2.48 -1.26 12.61
C GLU A 327 1.73 -2.26 13.51
N TYR A 328 2.23 -2.52 14.71
CA TYR A 328 1.53 -3.36 15.69
C TYR A 328 0.17 -2.77 16.08
N THR A 329 0.12 -1.47 16.37
CA THR A 329 -1.10 -0.78 16.82
C THR A 329 -2.14 -0.72 15.71
N LEU A 330 -1.73 -0.48 14.48
CA LEU A 330 -2.58 -0.48 13.29
C LEU A 330 -3.21 -1.85 13.06
N LEU A 331 -2.41 -2.93 13.09
CA LEU A 331 -2.93 -4.29 12.89
C LEU A 331 -3.91 -4.70 14.01
N VAL A 332 -3.56 -4.44 15.28
CA VAL A 332 -4.33 -4.94 16.43
C VAL A 332 -5.43 -3.99 16.85
N ASP A 333 -5.10 -2.75 17.15
CA ASP A 333 -6.07 -1.77 17.67
C ASP A 333 -6.87 -1.13 16.52
N GLY A 334 -6.25 -0.90 15.36
CA GLY A 334 -6.90 -0.32 14.18
C GLY A 334 -7.77 -1.32 13.40
N PHE A 335 -7.18 -2.44 12.97
CA PHE A 335 -7.86 -3.45 12.15
C PHE A 335 -8.46 -4.61 12.95
N GLY A 336 -8.26 -4.66 14.27
CA GLY A 336 -8.89 -5.65 15.13
C GLY A 336 -8.30 -7.07 15.04
N LEU A 337 -7.11 -7.24 14.44
CA LEU A 337 -6.47 -8.56 14.37
C LEU A 337 -6.08 -9.04 15.76
N LYS A 338 -6.20 -10.36 15.99
CA LYS A 338 -5.67 -10.94 17.23
C LYS A 338 -4.14 -10.86 17.20
N PRO A 339 -3.47 -10.53 18.33
CA PRO A 339 -2.00 -10.49 18.37
C PRO A 339 -1.32 -11.80 17.95
N THR A 340 -2.02 -12.93 18.08
CA THR A 340 -1.54 -14.28 17.74
C THR A 340 -2.01 -14.77 16.38
N GLN A 341 -2.82 -14.01 15.66
CA GLN A 341 -3.29 -14.38 14.32
C GLN A 341 -2.09 -14.45 13.37
N GLU A 342 -2.03 -15.50 12.58
CA GLU A 342 -1.00 -15.64 11.54
C GLU A 342 -1.38 -14.77 10.33
N ILE A 343 -0.39 -14.05 9.84
CA ILE A 343 -0.46 -13.21 8.64
C ILE A 343 0.78 -13.48 7.79
N THR A 344 0.64 -13.33 6.48
CA THR A 344 1.78 -13.49 5.56
C THR A 344 2.30 -12.12 5.17
N LEU A 345 3.49 -11.76 5.61
CA LEU A 345 4.21 -10.61 5.04
C LEU A 345 4.65 -10.97 3.63
N VAL A 346 4.46 -10.08 2.66
CA VAL A 346 4.75 -10.39 1.26
C VAL A 346 5.38 -9.21 0.53
N THR A 347 6.42 -9.50 -0.25
CA THR A 347 6.94 -8.59 -1.28
C THR A 347 6.74 -9.15 -2.67
N LYS A 348 6.82 -10.48 -2.83
CA LYS A 348 6.61 -11.19 -4.09
C LYS A 348 5.87 -12.51 -3.88
N VAL A 349 5.21 -12.99 -4.93
CA VAL A 349 4.53 -14.28 -4.99
C VAL A 349 5.17 -15.13 -6.08
N GLU A 350 5.44 -16.40 -5.77
CA GLU A 350 5.88 -17.37 -6.75
C GLU A 350 4.75 -17.67 -7.75
N TYR A 351 5.05 -17.62 -9.05
CA TYR A 351 4.09 -17.86 -10.11
C TYR A 351 4.78 -18.54 -11.30
N GLY A 352 4.54 -19.85 -11.43
CA GLY A 352 5.33 -20.71 -12.31
C GLY A 352 6.81 -20.65 -11.92
N ASP A 353 7.71 -20.45 -12.88
CA ASP A 353 9.16 -20.38 -12.63
C ASP A 353 9.66 -18.95 -12.34
N SER A 354 8.79 -18.05 -11.89
CA SER A 354 9.17 -16.64 -11.62
C SER A 354 8.51 -16.07 -10.37
N TYR A 355 9.01 -14.93 -9.91
CA TYR A 355 8.44 -14.18 -8.78
C TYR A 355 7.83 -12.87 -9.28
N VAL A 356 6.58 -12.63 -8.89
CA VAL A 356 5.83 -11.43 -9.28
C VAL A 356 5.58 -10.57 -8.04
N ASN A 357 5.77 -9.26 -8.16
CA ASN A 357 5.57 -8.34 -7.05
C ASN A 357 4.12 -8.39 -6.52
N ALA A 358 3.99 -8.44 -5.20
CA ALA A 358 2.72 -8.31 -4.50
C ALA A 358 2.32 -6.82 -4.44
N ALA A 359 1.91 -6.27 -5.59
CA ALA A 359 1.55 -4.86 -5.74
C ALA A 359 0.37 -4.69 -6.70
N TRP A 360 -0.33 -3.56 -6.57
CA TRP A 360 -1.50 -3.21 -7.38
C TRP A 360 -1.28 -3.18 -8.92
N PRO A 361 -0.08 -2.92 -9.51
CA PRO A 361 0.04 -2.79 -10.95
C PRO A 361 -0.42 -4.02 -11.75
N LEU A 362 -0.19 -5.24 -11.22
CA LEU A 362 -0.65 -6.45 -11.88
C LEU A 362 -2.18 -6.52 -11.94
N GLY A 363 -2.88 -6.20 -10.85
CA GLY A 363 -4.34 -6.19 -10.82
C GLY A 363 -4.93 -5.17 -11.78
N SER A 364 -4.31 -3.99 -11.87
CA SER A 364 -4.67 -2.96 -12.85
C SER A 364 -4.46 -3.42 -14.30
N ALA A 365 -3.37 -4.15 -14.58
CA ALA A 365 -3.11 -4.74 -15.89
C ALA A 365 -4.13 -5.84 -16.24
N ILE A 366 -4.46 -6.72 -15.30
CA ILE A 366 -5.47 -7.78 -15.48
C ILE A 366 -6.83 -7.16 -15.83
N GLU A 367 -7.24 -6.11 -15.12
CA GLU A 367 -8.50 -5.40 -15.38
C GLU A 367 -8.58 -4.86 -16.81
N VAL A 368 -7.52 -4.19 -17.29
CA VAL A 368 -7.51 -3.62 -18.65
C VAL A 368 -7.51 -4.67 -19.72
N VAL A 369 -6.66 -5.69 -19.58
CA VAL A 369 -6.60 -6.77 -20.57
C VAL A 369 -7.94 -7.53 -20.59
N SER A 370 -8.60 -7.69 -19.45
CA SER A 370 -9.90 -8.37 -19.36
C SER A 370 -11.06 -7.55 -19.92
N SER A 371 -10.94 -6.22 -19.94
CA SER A 371 -11.97 -5.31 -20.48
C SER A 371 -11.82 -5.02 -21.97
N GLN A 372 -10.67 -5.36 -22.58
CA GLN A 372 -10.49 -5.30 -24.03
C GLN A 372 -11.38 -6.35 -24.74
N SER A 373 -11.87 -6.02 -25.94
CA SER A 373 -12.72 -6.94 -26.72
C SER A 373 -11.98 -8.26 -27.03
N PRO A 374 -12.69 -9.42 -27.08
CA PRO A 374 -12.14 -10.74 -27.41
C PRO A 374 -11.27 -10.85 -28.68
N GLN A 375 -11.31 -9.84 -29.54
CA GLN A 375 -10.59 -9.77 -30.81
C GLN A 375 -9.21 -9.09 -30.73
N SER A 376 -8.84 -8.49 -29.59
CA SER A 376 -7.51 -7.86 -29.40
C SER A 376 -6.38 -8.90 -29.49
N PRO A 377 -5.28 -8.63 -30.22
CA PRO A 377 -4.10 -9.50 -30.27
C PRO A 377 -3.50 -9.77 -28.89
N ALA A 378 -3.53 -8.80 -27.98
CA ALA A 378 -3.06 -8.95 -26.59
C ALA A 378 -3.86 -10.03 -25.82
N LEU A 379 -5.17 -10.09 -26.07
CA LEU A 379 -6.04 -11.13 -25.52
C LEU A 379 -5.82 -12.50 -26.17
N LYS A 380 -5.36 -12.59 -27.44
CA LYS A 380 -5.01 -13.88 -28.07
C LYS A 380 -3.75 -14.50 -27.47
N SER A 381 -2.82 -13.68 -26.99
CA SER A 381 -1.63 -14.12 -26.22
C SER A 381 -2.04 -14.71 -24.86
N PHE A 382 -2.95 -14.06 -24.14
CA PHE A 382 -3.46 -14.55 -22.85
C PHE A 382 -4.47 -15.69 -22.96
N ARG A 383 -5.29 -15.75 -24.03
CA ARG A 383 -6.20 -16.87 -24.29
C ARG A 383 -5.49 -18.20 -24.52
N ARG A 384 -4.19 -18.18 -24.84
CA ARG A 384 -3.35 -19.40 -24.91
C ARG A 384 -2.79 -19.84 -23.55
N LEU A 385 -3.01 -19.07 -22.48
CA LEU A 385 -2.60 -19.39 -21.10
C LEU A 385 -3.76 -19.90 -20.23
N TRP A 386 -4.80 -20.45 -20.85
CA TRP A 386 -5.81 -21.25 -20.16
C TRP A 386 -5.60 -22.72 -20.52
N ILE A 387 -4.87 -23.45 -19.68
CA ILE A 387 -4.94 -24.92 -19.63
C ILE A 387 -4.90 -25.31 -18.16
N GLN A 388 -5.86 -26.17 -17.79
CA GLN A 388 -6.20 -26.71 -16.47
C GLN A 388 -5.05 -26.95 -15.50
#